data_AF-A0A519MJ50-F1
#
_entry.id   AF-A0A519MJ50-F1
#
_cell.length_a   1.000
_cell.length_b   1.000
_cell.length_c   1.000
_cell.angle_alpha   90.00
_cell.angle_beta   90.00
_cell.angle_gamma   90.00
#
_symmetry.space_group_name_H-M   'P 1'
#
loop_
_entity.id
_entity.type
_entity.pdbx_description
1 polymer ?
#
loop_
_entity_poly.entity_id
_entity_poly.type
_entity_poly.pdbx_seq_one_letter_code
_entity_poly.pdbx_strand_id
1 'polypeptide(L)'
;MKLYIIFLLLASNSFSQNGILSGTVMERDASGAGFPGVLIELLQNGQTFAEAETDFYGNYLIDEIPKGNYELRISYMLIKSIIIQDFAINETTLIADFIFPEPCKKSKRFCPNNHSDNIIPIEYGFPSKKMMRKAKNGKIKLGGCDSSLCDKWHCTIHDLDF
;
A
#
# COMPACT_ATOMS: atom_id res chain seq x y z
N MET A 1 14.99 6.97 67.46
CA MET A 1 14.05 7.66 66.55
C MET A 1 14.12 6.96 65.20
N LYS A 2 13.16 6.07 64.86
CA LYS A 2 13.16 5.32 63.59
C LYS A 2 12.51 6.20 62.52
N LEU A 3 13.31 6.63 61.54
CA LEU A 3 12.84 7.38 60.38
C LEU A 3 12.38 6.39 59.30
N TYR A 4 11.08 6.28 59.07
CA TYR A 4 10.52 5.48 57.99
C TYR A 4 10.36 6.36 56.74
N ILE A 5 11.16 6.10 55.71
CA ILE A 5 11.01 6.71 54.38
C ILE A 5 9.92 5.91 53.65
N ILE A 6 8.76 6.54 53.46
CA ILE A 6 7.68 6.01 52.62
C ILE A 6 8.09 6.23 51.16
N PHE A 7 8.45 5.15 50.46
CA PHE A 7 8.69 5.18 49.01
C PHE A 7 7.34 5.19 48.30
N LEU A 8 6.83 6.38 47.99
CA LEU A 8 5.62 6.56 47.20
C LEU A 8 5.96 6.21 45.74
N LEU A 9 5.70 4.95 45.36
CA LEU A 9 5.66 4.51 43.97
C LEU A 9 4.53 5.26 43.26
N LEU A 10 4.87 6.39 42.64
CA LEU A 10 4.04 7.03 41.63
C LEU A 10 3.95 6.05 40.46
N ALA A 11 2.89 5.24 40.44
CA ALA A 11 2.48 4.53 39.24
C ALA A 11 2.09 5.59 38.21
N SER A 12 3.03 5.98 37.35
CA SER A 12 2.73 6.72 36.14
C SER A 12 1.90 5.80 35.26
N ASN A 13 0.57 5.94 35.34
CA ASN A 13 -0.33 5.42 34.33
C ASN A 13 -0.01 6.17 33.04
N SER A 14 0.90 5.63 32.24
CA SER A 14 1.01 6.00 30.84
C SER A 14 -0.31 5.58 30.20
N PHE A 15 -1.27 6.50 30.11
CA PHE A 15 -2.43 6.31 29.25
C PHE A 15 -1.87 6.08 27.84
N SER A 16 -1.93 4.83 27.36
CA SER A 16 -1.79 4.55 25.94
C SER A 16 -2.94 5.29 25.26
N GLN A 17 -2.67 6.50 24.75
CA GLN A 17 -3.63 7.21 23.94
C GLN A 17 -3.65 6.49 22.60
N ASN A 18 -4.59 5.58 22.47
CA ASN A 18 -4.85 4.94 21.19
C ASN A 18 -5.31 6.01 20.19
N GLY A 19 -4.77 5.94 18.99
CA GLY A 19 -5.12 6.77 17.85
C GLY A 19 -6.27 6.18 17.05
N ILE A 20 -6.88 7.04 16.25
CA ILE A 20 -7.89 6.71 15.25
C ILE A 20 -7.28 7.04 13.89
N LEU A 21 -7.34 6.09 12.96
CA LEU A 21 -7.06 6.28 11.54
C LEU A 21 -8.39 6.26 10.80
N SER A 22 -8.69 7.32 10.05
CA SER A 22 -9.88 7.38 9.21
C SER A 22 -9.61 8.11 7.90
N GLY A 23 -10.55 8.02 6.97
CA GLY A 23 -10.47 8.77 5.72
C GLY A 23 -11.35 8.16 4.66
N THR A 24 -11.05 8.50 3.42
CA THR A 24 -11.76 8.02 2.23
C THR A 24 -10.82 7.37 1.22
N VAL A 25 -11.32 6.37 0.51
CA VAL A 25 -10.68 5.84 -0.69
C VAL A 25 -11.56 6.20 -1.89
N MET A 26 -10.98 6.91 -2.85
CA MET A 26 -11.64 7.25 -4.12
C MET A 26 -11.18 6.34 -5.24
N GLU A 27 -12.11 5.93 -6.10
CA GLU A 27 -11.78 5.17 -7.30
C GLU A 27 -11.22 6.12 -8.37
N ARG A 28 -10.01 5.80 -8.85
CA ARG A 28 -9.26 6.62 -9.79
C ARG A 28 -10.02 6.94 -11.10
N ASP A 29 -10.75 5.97 -11.64
CA ASP A 29 -11.44 6.10 -12.94
C ASP A 29 -12.91 6.54 -12.82
N ALA A 30 -13.47 6.66 -11.61
CA ALA A 30 -14.89 6.95 -11.38
C ALA A 30 -15.16 8.41 -11.01
N SER A 31 -14.33 9.36 -11.48
CA SER A 31 -14.52 10.81 -11.25
C SER A 31 -14.61 11.21 -9.76
N GLY A 32 -13.84 10.54 -8.89
CA GLY A 32 -13.82 10.84 -7.46
C GLY A 32 -14.98 10.22 -6.66
N ALA A 33 -15.68 9.23 -7.22
CA ALA A 33 -16.60 8.41 -6.45
C ALA A 33 -15.82 7.63 -5.36
N GLY A 34 -16.46 7.44 -4.21
CA GLY A 34 -15.95 6.55 -3.17
C GLY A 34 -15.82 5.12 -3.69
N PHE A 35 -14.75 4.44 -3.28
CA PHE A 35 -14.47 3.06 -3.69
C PHE A 35 -14.85 2.11 -2.55
N PRO A 36 -16.02 1.42 -2.63
CA PRO A 36 -16.42 0.44 -1.63
C PRO A 36 -15.61 -0.86 -1.74
N GLY A 37 -15.43 -1.53 -0.60
CA GLY A 37 -14.85 -2.86 -0.52
C GLY A 37 -13.32 -2.90 -0.57
N VAL A 38 -12.65 -1.75 -0.47
CA VAL A 38 -11.19 -1.66 -0.41
C VAL A 38 -10.76 -2.00 1.01
N LEU A 39 -9.85 -2.96 1.14
CA LEU A 39 -9.29 -3.39 2.42
C LEU A 39 -8.10 -2.51 2.78
N ILE A 40 -8.16 -1.91 3.96
CA ILE A 40 -7.10 -1.11 4.60
C ILE A 40 -6.55 -1.91 5.77
N GLU A 41 -5.28 -2.30 5.70
CA GLU A 41 -4.62 -3.10 6.74
C GLU A 41 -3.44 -2.33 7.32
N LEU A 42 -3.36 -2.29 8.66
CA LEU A 42 -2.15 -1.92 9.38
C LEU A 42 -1.44 -3.20 9.80
N LEU A 43 -0.20 -3.36 9.38
CA LEU A 43 0.64 -4.48 9.73
C LEU A 43 1.75 -4.05 10.68
N GLN A 44 2.07 -4.92 11.64
CA GLN A 44 3.23 -4.78 12.52
C GLN A 44 4.00 -6.10 12.53
N ASN A 45 5.30 -6.04 12.24
CA ASN A 45 6.16 -7.24 12.12
C ASN A 45 5.61 -8.29 11.13
N GLY A 46 4.98 -7.84 10.04
CA GLY A 46 4.43 -8.70 8.98
C GLY A 46 3.09 -9.38 9.33
N GLN A 47 2.49 -9.06 10.47
CA GLN A 47 1.16 -9.55 10.86
C GLN A 47 0.15 -8.41 10.84
N THR A 48 -1.07 -8.68 10.39
CA THR A 48 -2.18 -7.71 10.44
C THR A 48 -2.48 -7.41 11.92
N PHE A 49 -2.29 -6.14 12.28
CA PHE A 49 -2.64 -5.61 13.60
C PHE A 49 -4.11 -5.21 13.64
N ALA A 50 -4.56 -4.46 12.63
CA ALA A 50 -5.93 -4.01 12.49
C ALA A 50 -6.28 -3.80 11.02
N GLU A 51 -7.56 -3.88 10.68
CA GLU A 51 -8.04 -3.69 9.31
C GLU A 51 -9.43 -3.05 9.29
N ALA A 52 -9.76 -2.40 8.16
CA ALA A 52 -11.09 -1.92 7.86
C ALA A 52 -11.37 -2.05 6.36
N GLU A 53 -12.63 -2.31 6.01
CA GLU A 53 -13.10 -2.29 4.63
C GLU A 53 -13.88 -0.99 4.39
N THR A 54 -13.66 -0.36 3.24
CA THR A 54 -14.36 0.89 2.90
C THR A 54 -15.86 0.67 2.66
N ASP A 55 -16.66 1.60 3.17
CA ASP A 55 -18.12 1.59 3.02
C ASP A 55 -18.59 2.00 1.60
N PHE A 56 -19.90 2.08 1.38
CA PHE A 56 -20.50 2.47 0.11
C PHE A 56 -20.04 3.83 -0.42
N TYR A 57 -19.61 4.73 0.47
CA TYR A 57 -19.11 6.06 0.13
C TYR A 57 -17.57 6.12 0.14
N GLY A 58 -16.89 4.98 0.29
CA GLY A 58 -15.44 4.89 0.34
C GLY A 58 -14.83 5.25 1.69
N ASN A 59 -15.62 5.48 2.75
CA ASN A 59 -15.08 5.83 4.07
C ASN A 59 -14.55 4.58 4.78
N TYR A 60 -13.49 4.76 5.57
CA TYR A 60 -12.99 3.73 6.48
C TYR A 60 -12.63 4.34 7.84
N LEU A 61 -12.63 3.49 8.88
CA LEU A 61 -12.24 3.85 10.23
C LEU A 61 -11.60 2.65 10.93
N ILE A 62 -10.41 2.86 11.48
CA ILE A 62 -9.72 1.94 12.37
C ILE A 62 -9.43 2.73 13.66
N ASP A 63 -9.94 2.24 14.78
CA ASP A 63 -9.75 2.85 16.10
C ASP A 63 -8.87 1.98 16.99
N GLU A 64 -8.67 2.46 18.22
CA GLU A 64 -7.90 1.76 19.25
C GLU A 64 -6.45 1.40 18.87
N ILE A 65 -5.82 2.20 17.99
CA ILE A 65 -4.49 1.92 17.46
C ILE A 65 -3.40 2.51 18.39
N PRO A 66 -2.51 1.71 19.00
CA PRO A 66 -1.38 2.25 19.73
C PRO A 66 -0.51 3.13 18.82
N LYS A 67 0.00 4.24 19.37
CA LYS A 67 0.95 5.08 18.63
C LYS A 67 2.19 4.27 18.25
N GLY A 68 2.66 4.43 17.02
CA GLY A 68 3.78 3.66 16.49
C GLY A 68 3.87 3.70 14.97
N ASN A 69 4.85 2.97 14.43
CA ASN A 69 5.03 2.80 13.00
C ASN A 69 4.46 1.46 12.55
N TYR A 70 3.76 1.48 11.42
CA TYR A 70 3.10 0.34 10.81
C TYR A 70 3.49 0.24 9.33
N GLU A 71 3.29 -0.93 8.73
CA GLU A 71 3.13 -1.02 7.28
C GLU A 71 1.64 -0.84 6.98
N LEU A 72 1.29 0.15 6.15
CA LEU A 72 -0.07 0.30 5.66
C LEU A 72 -0.20 -0.42 4.32
N ARG A 73 -1.18 -1.31 4.20
CA ARG A 73 -1.52 -1.98 2.95
C ARG A 73 -2.94 -1.63 2.52
N ILE A 74 -3.10 -1.25 1.26
CA ILE A 74 -4.39 -0.97 0.65
C ILE A 74 -4.57 -1.95 -0.50
N SER A 75 -5.63 -2.75 -0.45
CA SER A 75 -5.85 -3.81 -1.43
C SER A 75 -7.31 -3.93 -1.85
N TYR A 76 -7.52 -4.40 -3.07
CA TYR A 76 -8.83 -4.74 -3.62
C TYR A 76 -8.66 -5.92 -4.56
N MET A 77 -9.68 -6.76 -4.66
CA MET A 77 -9.64 -8.01 -5.43
C MET A 77 -9.03 -7.81 -6.82
N LEU A 78 -7.98 -8.59 -7.11
CA LEU A 78 -7.31 -8.64 -8.41
C LEU A 78 -6.59 -7.35 -8.84
N ILE A 79 -6.41 -6.38 -7.95
CA ILE A 79 -5.68 -5.12 -8.21
C ILE A 79 -4.37 -5.10 -7.39
N LYS A 80 -3.29 -4.61 -8.00
CA LYS A 80 -2.00 -4.40 -7.31
C LYS A 80 -2.17 -3.53 -6.07
N SER A 81 -1.74 -4.04 -4.91
CA SER A 81 -1.84 -3.34 -3.63
C SER A 81 -0.89 -2.14 -3.54
N ILE A 82 -1.30 -1.12 -2.79
CA ILE A 82 -0.40 -0.05 -2.32
C ILE A 82 0.18 -0.51 -0.99
N ILE A 83 1.49 -0.33 -0.82
CA ILE A 83 2.19 -0.62 0.43
C ILE A 83 2.98 0.62 0.84
N ILE A 84 2.69 1.17 2.01
CA ILE A 84 3.40 2.30 2.60
C ILE A 84 4.15 1.80 3.82
N GLN A 85 5.48 1.76 3.71
CA GLN A 85 6.37 1.42 4.82
C GLN A 85 6.48 2.59 5.81
N ASP A 86 6.77 2.29 7.07
CA ASP A 86 6.99 3.28 8.13
C ASP A 86 5.84 4.30 8.28
N PHE A 87 4.60 3.84 8.12
CA PHE A 87 3.39 4.65 8.31
C PHE A 87 3.22 4.98 9.79
N ALA A 88 3.48 6.24 10.16
CA ALA A 88 3.52 6.68 11.54
C ALA A 88 2.16 7.16 12.06
N ILE A 89 1.70 6.56 13.15
CA ILE A 89 0.52 6.97 13.91
C ILE A 89 1.02 7.64 15.20
N ASN A 90 1.11 8.97 15.16
CA ASN A 90 1.61 9.78 16.29
C ASN A 90 0.50 10.60 16.96
N GLU A 91 -0.59 10.83 16.24
CA GLU A 91 -1.72 11.67 16.66
C GLU A 91 -2.85 10.81 17.24
N THR A 92 -3.72 11.46 18.03
CA THR A 92 -4.95 10.81 18.53
C THR A 92 -5.97 10.60 17.39
N THR A 93 -5.92 11.43 16.35
CA THR A 93 -6.75 11.29 15.16
C THR A 93 -5.90 11.61 13.93
N LEU A 94 -5.79 10.66 13.02
CA LEU A 94 -5.10 10.77 11.75
C LEU A 94 -6.12 10.57 10.63
N ILE A 95 -6.22 11.56 9.76
CA ILE A 95 -7.06 11.49 8.55
C ILE A 95 -6.13 11.24 7.37
N ALA A 96 -6.34 10.14 6.65
CA ALA A 96 -5.58 9.78 5.47
C ALA A 96 -6.51 9.37 4.32
N ASP A 97 -6.56 10.21 3.28
CA ASP A 97 -7.34 9.93 2.07
C ASP A 97 -6.46 9.31 0.99
N PHE A 98 -7.03 8.36 0.25
CA PHE A 98 -6.34 7.63 -0.80
C PHE A 98 -7.11 7.66 -2.13
N ILE A 99 -6.35 7.53 -3.22
CA ILE A 99 -6.88 7.22 -4.54
C ILE A 99 -6.39 5.82 -4.89
N PHE A 100 -7.31 4.92 -5.21
CA PHE A 100 -6.99 3.52 -5.50
C PHE A 100 -7.59 3.06 -6.86
N PRO A 101 -6.84 2.29 -7.67
CA PRO A 101 -5.39 2.08 -7.57
C PRO A 101 -4.61 3.40 -7.75
N GLU A 102 -3.31 3.37 -7.47
CA GLU A 102 -2.45 4.54 -7.68
C GLU A 102 -2.60 5.10 -9.11
N PRO A 103 -2.55 6.44 -9.27
CA PRO A 103 -2.60 7.05 -10.59
C PRO A 103 -1.42 6.57 -11.43
N CYS A 104 -1.67 6.19 -12.68
CA CYS A 104 -0.62 5.71 -13.57
C CYS A 104 0.49 6.74 -13.72
N LYS A 105 1.66 6.44 -13.15
CA LYS A 105 2.85 7.25 -13.34
C LYS A 105 3.55 6.79 -14.61
N LYS A 106 3.63 7.66 -15.62
CA LYS A 106 4.39 7.36 -16.85
C LYS A 106 5.85 7.06 -16.47
N SER A 107 6.27 5.83 -16.69
CA SER A 107 7.66 5.43 -16.50
C SER A 107 8.49 5.68 -17.74
N LYS A 108 9.69 6.20 -17.49
CA LYS A 108 10.77 6.20 -18.49
C LYS A 108 11.39 4.79 -18.49
N ARG A 109 12.08 4.44 -19.57
CA ARG A 109 12.86 3.21 -19.67
C ARG A 109 14.14 3.31 -18.82
N PHE A 110 13.97 3.39 -17.50
CA PHE A 110 15.02 3.50 -16.51
C PHE A 110 14.55 2.80 -15.24
N CYS A 111 15.26 1.74 -14.85
CA CYS A 111 14.91 0.91 -13.71
C CYS A 111 14.99 1.74 -12.42
N PRO A 112 14.02 1.59 -11.49
CA PRO A 112 14.09 2.20 -10.16
C PRO A 112 15.38 1.88 -9.39
N ASN A 113 16.03 0.76 -9.71
CA ASN A 113 17.36 0.38 -9.21
C ASN A 113 18.53 1.04 -9.98
N ASN A 114 18.30 2.24 -10.53
CA ASN A 114 19.31 3.15 -11.08
C ASN A 114 20.12 2.65 -12.29
N HIS A 115 19.46 2.03 -13.28
CA HIS A 115 20.10 1.61 -14.54
C HIS A 115 19.13 1.60 -15.74
N SER A 116 19.62 1.32 -16.95
CA SER A 116 18.81 1.39 -18.18
C SER A 116 18.95 0.20 -19.14
N ASP A 117 19.84 -0.73 -18.83
CA ASP A 117 20.07 -1.97 -19.56
C ASP A 117 19.12 -3.07 -19.07
N ASN A 118 18.98 -4.16 -19.85
CA ASN A 118 18.15 -5.30 -19.45
C ASN A 118 16.69 -4.93 -19.11
N ILE A 119 16.15 -3.96 -19.85
CA ILE A 119 14.76 -3.51 -19.74
C ILE A 119 14.03 -3.83 -21.04
N ILE A 120 12.95 -4.61 -20.95
CA ILE A 120 12.09 -5.01 -22.08
C ILE A 120 10.69 -4.42 -21.91
N PRO A 121 9.94 -4.16 -22.99
CA PRO A 121 8.59 -3.65 -22.87
C PRO A 121 7.63 -4.74 -22.36
N ILE A 122 6.60 -4.30 -21.64
CA ILE A 122 5.45 -5.11 -21.25
C ILE A 122 4.37 -4.92 -22.31
N GLU A 123 3.84 -6.02 -22.82
CA GLU A 123 2.78 -6.02 -23.82
C GLU A 123 1.51 -6.63 -23.19
N TYR A 124 0.44 -5.84 -23.17
CA TYR A 124 -0.85 -6.20 -22.58
C TYR A 124 -1.85 -6.69 -23.64
N GLY A 125 -2.93 -7.30 -23.16
CA GLY A 125 -4.02 -7.83 -23.99
C GLY A 125 -3.88 -9.32 -24.31
N PHE A 126 -4.85 -9.87 -25.05
CA PHE A 126 -4.86 -11.29 -25.40
C PHE A 126 -3.67 -11.65 -26.31
N PRO A 127 -2.75 -12.54 -25.88
CA PRO A 127 -1.51 -12.76 -26.62
C PRO A 127 -1.73 -13.40 -27.99
N SER A 128 -1.27 -12.72 -29.05
CA SER A 128 -1.17 -13.32 -30.39
C SER A 128 0.01 -14.31 -30.49
N LYS A 129 -0.02 -15.22 -31.48
CA LYS A 129 1.14 -16.12 -31.77
C LYS A 129 2.47 -15.36 -31.93
N LYS A 130 2.43 -14.16 -32.51
CA LYS A 130 3.62 -13.29 -32.68
C LYS A 130 4.13 -12.78 -31.33
N MET A 131 3.22 -12.36 -30.44
CA MET A 131 3.58 -11.93 -29.08
C MET A 131 4.17 -13.09 -28.29
N MET A 132 3.52 -14.27 -28.33
CA MET A 132 4.04 -15.48 -27.69
C MET A 132 5.48 -15.80 -28.12
N ARG A 133 5.77 -15.71 -29.42
CA ARG A 133 7.14 -15.92 -29.94
C ARG A 133 8.13 -14.86 -29.44
N LYS A 134 7.73 -13.58 -29.38
CA LYS A 134 8.60 -12.52 -28.86
C LYS A 134 8.89 -12.72 -27.37
N ALA A 135 7.88 -13.09 -26.58
CA ALA A 135 8.00 -13.35 -25.15
C ALA A 135 8.93 -14.53 -24.89
N LYS A 136 8.75 -15.65 -25.61
CA LYS A 136 9.65 -16.82 -25.53
C LYS A 136 11.12 -16.47 -25.84
N ASN A 137 11.34 -15.49 -26.71
CA ASN A 137 12.68 -15.01 -27.07
C ASN A 137 13.20 -13.88 -26.16
N GLY A 138 12.55 -13.61 -25.03
CA GLY A 138 12.97 -12.57 -24.07
C GLY A 138 12.89 -11.14 -24.60
N LYS A 139 12.13 -10.89 -25.68
CA LYS A 139 12.05 -9.55 -26.30
C LYS A 139 11.00 -8.64 -25.69
N ILE A 140 10.00 -9.24 -25.04
CA ILE A 140 8.88 -8.57 -24.37
C ILE A 140 8.49 -9.41 -23.15
N LYS A 141 7.88 -8.79 -22.15
CA LYS A 141 7.11 -9.49 -21.11
C LYS A 141 5.63 -9.43 -21.50
N LEU A 142 4.88 -10.50 -21.29
CA LEU A 142 3.43 -10.45 -21.39
C LEU A 142 2.88 -9.94 -20.06
N GLY A 143 2.12 -8.86 -20.11
CA GLY A 143 1.47 -8.30 -18.93
C GLY A 143 0.34 -9.19 -18.43
N GLY A 144 0.04 -9.10 -17.13
CA GLY A 144 -1.12 -9.75 -16.53
C GLY A 144 -2.43 -9.01 -16.81
N CYS A 145 -3.49 -9.45 -16.15
CA CYS A 145 -4.78 -8.75 -16.12
C CYS A 145 -4.82 -7.64 -15.07
N ASP A 146 -3.69 -7.03 -14.74
CA ASP A 146 -3.66 -5.91 -13.79
C ASP A 146 -4.47 -4.77 -14.40
N SER A 147 -5.56 -4.38 -13.72
CA SER A 147 -6.47 -3.32 -14.15
C SER A 147 -5.78 -1.96 -14.26
N SER A 148 -4.63 -1.79 -13.60
CA SER A 148 -3.84 -0.57 -13.70
C SER A 148 -3.27 -0.39 -15.12
N LEU A 149 -2.81 -1.47 -15.77
CA LEU A 149 -2.09 -1.48 -17.05
C LEU A 149 -1.00 -0.37 -17.15
N CYS A 150 -0.46 0.07 -16.00
CA CYS A 150 0.38 1.26 -15.95
C CYS A 150 1.85 0.94 -16.29
N ASP A 151 2.33 -0.23 -15.86
CA ASP A 151 3.73 -0.63 -15.98
C ASP A 151 4.06 -0.89 -17.46
N LYS A 152 5.05 -0.20 -18.02
CA LYS A 152 5.41 -0.33 -19.46
C LYS A 152 6.68 -1.12 -19.69
N TRP A 153 7.48 -1.26 -18.66
CA TRP A 153 8.83 -1.77 -18.72
C TRP A 153 9.02 -2.85 -17.67
N HIS A 154 9.74 -3.88 -18.06
CA HIS A 154 10.15 -4.95 -17.17
C HIS A 154 11.68 -4.99 -17.12
N CYS A 155 12.24 -4.91 -15.92
CA CYS A 155 13.67 -5.12 -15.71
C CYS A 155 13.93 -6.62 -15.49
N THR A 156 14.70 -7.23 -16.39
CA THR A 156 15.00 -8.67 -16.30
C THR A 156 16.08 -9.00 -15.28
N ILE A 157 16.84 -8.00 -14.79
CA ILE A 157 17.83 -8.18 -13.71
C ILE A 157 17.13 -8.30 -12.36
N HIS A 158 16.15 -7.42 -12.11
CA HIS A 158 15.48 -7.28 -10.82
C HIS A 158 14.09 -7.91 -10.76
N ASP A 159 13.65 -8.54 -11.85
CA ASP A 159 12.30 -9.11 -12.02
C ASP A 159 11.19 -8.13 -11.58
N LEU A 160 11.26 -6.89 -12.07
CA LEU A 160 10.40 -5.79 -11.63
C LEU A 160 9.68 -5.13 -12.82
N ASP A 161 8.37 -4.91 -12.66
CA ASP A 161 7.53 -4.16 -13.60
C ASP A 161 7.38 -2.70 -13.13
N PHE A 162 7.51 -1.76 -14.07
CA PHE A 162 7.43 -0.32 -13.82
C PHE A 162 7.05 0.48 -15.06
#